data_AF-A0A940KHS8-F1
#
_entry.id   AF-A0A940KHS8-F1
#
_cell.length_a   1.000
_cell.length_b   1.000
_cell.length_c   1.000
_cell.angle_alpha   90.00
_cell.angle_beta   90.00
_cell.angle_gamma   90.00
#
_symmetry.space_group_name_H-M   'P 1'
#
loop_
_entity.id
_entity.type
_entity.pdbx_description
1 polymer ?
#
loop_
_entity_poly.entity_id
_entity_poly.type
_entity_poly.pdbx_seq_one_letter_code
_entity_poly.pdbx_strand_id
1 'polypeptide(L)'
;MSDTMYTEFTGSQDFYTIDHYLVRKDSIEAKVFRDSLGNVVAYNYAINGKMEFAAEYYPNGQIIGDLQLDGSGTGPVIYYYPDGRIWTKGQFKNRNRIGIWTEYNEDGTMKGFDHYEEKKEEGK
;
A
#
# COMPACT_ATOMS: atom_id res chain seq x y z
N MET A 1 -12.04 -15.66 -22.11
CA MET A 1 -10.68 -15.13 -21.96
C MET A 1 -10.08 -15.80 -20.73
N SER A 2 -8.87 -16.34 -20.81
CA SER A 2 -8.23 -17.07 -19.70
C SER A 2 -7.49 -16.12 -18.76
N ASP A 3 -7.66 -16.30 -17.46
CA ASP A 3 -6.83 -15.65 -16.46
C ASP A 3 -5.37 -16.12 -16.62
N THR A 4 -4.42 -15.26 -16.32
CA THR A 4 -2.99 -15.56 -16.46
C THR A 4 -2.28 -15.32 -15.15
N MET A 5 -1.39 -16.24 -14.78
CA MET A 5 -0.48 -16.13 -13.65
C MET A 5 0.92 -16.47 -14.13
N TYR A 6 1.89 -15.64 -13.80
CA TYR A 6 3.30 -15.88 -14.07
C TYR A 6 4.17 -15.10 -13.09
N THR A 7 5.41 -15.56 -12.92
CA THR A 7 6.41 -14.89 -12.08
C THR A 7 7.39 -14.14 -12.98
N GLU A 8 7.56 -12.85 -12.72
CA GLU A 8 8.57 -12.01 -13.37
C GLU A 8 9.82 -11.94 -12.49
N PHE A 9 10.98 -12.15 -13.11
CA PHE A 9 12.26 -11.79 -12.51
C PHE A 9 12.60 -10.38 -12.95
N THR A 10 12.60 -9.46 -12.00
CA THR A 10 13.12 -8.12 -12.22
C THR A 10 14.62 -8.21 -12.55
N GLY A 11 15.18 -7.24 -13.26
CA GLY A 11 16.53 -7.33 -13.84
C GLY A 11 17.63 -7.64 -12.80
N SER A 12 18.85 -7.92 -13.26
CA SER A 12 19.99 -8.46 -12.48
C SER A 12 20.48 -7.63 -11.28
N GLN A 13 19.76 -6.60 -10.84
CA GLN A 13 20.04 -5.77 -9.66
C GLN A 13 18.88 -5.70 -8.66
N ASP A 14 17.74 -6.34 -8.95
CA ASP A 14 16.58 -6.29 -8.07
C ASP A 14 16.53 -7.53 -7.18
N PHE A 15 16.35 -7.32 -5.87
CA PHE A 15 16.33 -8.38 -4.84
C PHE A 15 14.97 -9.08 -4.72
N TYR A 16 14.11 -8.96 -5.73
CA TYR A 16 12.72 -9.40 -5.66
C TYR A 16 12.30 -10.28 -6.84
N THR A 17 11.32 -11.14 -6.60
CA THR A 17 10.49 -11.77 -7.63
C THR A 17 9.07 -11.21 -7.55
N ILE A 18 8.37 -11.15 -8.67
CA ILE A 18 6.99 -10.65 -8.71
C ILE A 18 6.06 -11.74 -9.24
N ASP A 19 5.15 -12.23 -8.39
CA ASP A 19 4.03 -13.04 -8.87
C ASP A 19 2.93 -12.10 -9.38
N HIS A 20 2.61 -12.21 -10.67
CA HIS A 20 1.66 -11.33 -11.35
C HIS A 20 0.40 -12.12 -11.74
N TYR A 21 -0.74 -11.70 -11.19
CA TYR A 21 -2.06 -12.28 -11.43
C TYR A 21 -2.91 -11.30 -12.23
N LEU A 22 -3.43 -11.73 -13.37
CA LEU A 22 -4.25 -10.92 -14.26
C LEU A 22 -5.58 -11.60 -14.57
N VAL A 23 -6.68 -10.99 -14.12
CA VAL A 23 -8.06 -11.39 -14.45
C VAL A 23 -8.59 -10.44 -15.52
N ARG A 24 -8.47 -10.83 -16.78
CA ARG A 24 -8.70 -9.94 -17.93
C ARG A 24 -10.13 -9.46 -18.07
N LYS A 25 -11.10 -10.28 -17.66
CA LYS A 25 -12.54 -9.95 -17.78
C LYS A 25 -12.90 -8.73 -16.93
N ASP A 26 -12.32 -8.65 -15.75
CA ASP A 26 -12.65 -7.63 -14.75
C ASP A 26 -11.54 -6.56 -14.64
N SER A 27 -10.53 -6.64 -15.52
CA SER A 27 -9.33 -5.78 -15.53
C SER A 27 -8.63 -5.70 -14.17
N ILE A 28 -8.62 -6.81 -13.43
CA ILE A 28 -7.98 -6.89 -12.13
C ILE A 28 -6.54 -7.35 -12.32
N GLU A 29 -5.63 -6.62 -11.69
CA GLU A 29 -4.21 -6.92 -11.64
C GLU A 29 -3.75 -6.98 -10.18
N ALA A 30 -3.14 -8.09 -9.78
CA ALA A 30 -2.51 -8.21 -8.47
C ALA A 30 -1.04 -8.60 -8.63
N LYS A 31 -0.16 -7.96 -7.86
CA LYS A 31 1.28 -8.21 -7.85
C LYS A 31 1.74 -8.51 -6.44
N VAL A 32 2.37 -9.65 -6.24
CA VAL A 32 3.00 -10.05 -4.98
C VAL A 32 4.50 -9.97 -5.15
N PHE A 33 5.16 -9.12 -4.37
CA PHE A 33 6.61 -8.95 -4.39
C PHE A 33 7.20 -9.81 -3.29
N ARG A 34 8.21 -10.61 -3.63
CA ARG A 34 8.90 -11.47 -2.66
C ARG A 34 10.39 -11.21 -2.68
N ASP A 35 11.04 -11.22 -1.52
CA ASP A 35 12.50 -11.15 -1.42
C ASP A 35 13.18 -12.44 -1.92
N SER A 36 14.52 -12.48 -1.90
CA SER A 36 15.30 -13.65 -2.31
C SER A 36 15.12 -14.89 -1.42
N LEU A 37 14.51 -14.74 -0.25
CA LEU A 37 14.15 -15.84 0.66
C LEU A 37 12.69 -16.30 0.45
N GLY A 38 11.92 -15.62 -0.41
CA GLY A 38 10.52 -15.91 -0.71
C GLY A 38 9.50 -15.22 0.19
N ASN A 39 9.94 -14.38 1.13
CA ASN A 39 9.03 -13.64 2.02
C ASN A 39 8.30 -12.56 1.23
N VAL A 40 7.00 -12.41 1.45
CA VAL A 40 6.23 -11.30 0.84
C VAL A 40 6.68 -10.00 1.46
N VAL A 41 7.07 -9.05 0.62
CA VAL A 41 7.50 -7.70 1.04
C VAL A 41 6.51 -6.62 0.64
N ALA A 42 5.73 -6.87 -0.41
CA ALA A 42 4.68 -5.96 -0.85
C ALA A 42 3.58 -6.68 -1.63
N TYR A 43 2.41 -6.07 -1.65
CA TYR A 43 1.26 -6.49 -2.44
C TYR A 43 0.59 -5.26 -3.06
N ASN A 44 0.37 -5.29 -4.37
CA ASN A 44 -0.38 -4.26 -5.08
C ASN A 44 -1.60 -4.87 -5.74
N TYR A 45 -2.72 -4.16 -5.69
CA TYR A 45 -3.96 -4.53 -6.34
C TYR A 45 -4.53 -3.33 -7.11
N ALA A 46 -4.85 -3.57 -8.37
CA ALA A 46 -5.32 -2.57 -9.31
C ALA A 46 -6.55 -3.05 -10.07
N ILE A 47 -7.44 -2.11 -10.38
CA ILE A 47 -8.62 -2.31 -11.22
C ILE A 47 -8.53 -1.35 -12.40
N ASN A 48 -8.68 -1.86 -13.63
CA ASN A 48 -8.54 -1.08 -14.86
C ASN A 48 -7.21 -0.32 -14.94
N GLY A 49 -6.13 -0.92 -14.45
CA GLY A 49 -4.78 -0.33 -14.42
C GLY A 49 -4.60 0.80 -13.41
N LYS A 50 -5.59 1.07 -12.56
CA LYS A 50 -5.49 2.03 -11.45
C LYS A 50 -5.28 1.26 -10.15
N MET A 51 -4.25 1.65 -9.40
CA MET A 51 -4.04 1.12 -8.05
C MET A 51 -5.27 1.43 -7.20
N GLU A 52 -5.73 0.44 -6.47
CA GLU A 52 -6.84 0.54 -5.50
C GLU A 52 -6.39 0.15 -4.10
N PHE A 53 -5.33 -0.67 -4.02
CA PHE A 53 -4.75 -1.08 -2.75
C PHE A 53 -3.25 -1.37 -2.90
N ALA A 54 -2.49 -0.97 -1.88
CA ALA A 54 -1.10 -1.35 -1.70
C ALA A 54 -0.85 -1.73 -0.23
N ALA A 55 0.00 -2.73 -0.04
CA ALA A 55 0.52 -3.11 1.25
C ALA A 55 2.01 -3.40 1.19
N GLU A 56 2.70 -3.05 2.26
CA GLU A 56 4.11 -3.42 2.51
C GLU A 56 4.18 -4.27 3.76
N TYR A 57 5.20 -5.11 3.89
CA TYR A 57 5.33 -6.07 4.99
C TYR A 57 6.71 -6.01 5.63
N TYR A 58 6.72 -6.14 6.95
CA TYR A 58 7.92 -6.35 7.74
C TYR A 58 8.48 -7.75 7.47
N PRO A 59 9.78 -7.99 7.76
CA PRO A 59 10.38 -9.32 7.64
C PRO A 59 9.69 -10.40 8.48
N ASN A 60 8.94 -10.03 9.51
CA ASN A 60 8.15 -10.95 10.33
C ASN A 60 6.76 -11.28 9.74
N GLY A 61 6.44 -10.76 8.55
CA GLY A 61 5.19 -10.95 7.84
C GLY A 61 4.04 -10.04 8.29
N GLN A 62 4.24 -9.18 9.29
CA GLN A 62 3.23 -8.18 9.67
C GLN A 62 3.18 -7.05 8.66
N ILE A 63 2.00 -6.49 8.45
CA ILE A 63 1.79 -5.38 7.53
C ILE A 63 2.43 -4.10 8.09
N ILE A 64 3.16 -3.37 7.25
CA ILE A 64 3.71 -2.03 7.54
C ILE A 64 2.64 -0.97 7.27
N GLY A 65 1.95 -1.10 6.13
CA GLY A 65 0.95 -0.13 5.67
C GLY A 65 -0.21 -0.80 4.93
N ASP A 66 -1.42 -0.39 5.26
CA ASP A 66 -2.68 -0.66 4.55
C ASP A 66 -3.07 0.63 3.83
N LEU A 67 -2.87 0.67 2.51
CA LEU A 67 -3.09 1.85 1.68
C LEU A 67 -4.23 1.57 0.71
N GLN A 68 -5.44 1.95 1.08
CA GLN A 68 -6.62 1.93 0.20
C GLN A 68 -6.68 3.22 -0.59
N LEU A 69 -5.83 3.30 -1.62
CA LEU A 69 -5.66 4.49 -2.44
C LEU A 69 -6.15 4.23 -3.85
N ASP A 70 -6.94 5.14 -4.39
CA ASP A 70 -7.30 5.14 -5.80
C ASP A 70 -6.09 5.48 -6.69
N GLY A 71 -6.29 5.44 -8.02
CA GLY A 71 -5.22 5.73 -8.98
C GLY A 71 -4.59 7.13 -8.87
N SER A 72 -5.20 8.07 -8.14
CA SER A 72 -4.63 9.39 -7.85
C SER A 72 -3.75 9.40 -6.60
N GLY A 73 -3.78 8.34 -5.79
CA GLY A 73 -3.18 8.30 -4.46
C GLY A 73 -4.07 8.95 -3.40
N THR A 74 -5.40 8.86 -3.56
CA THR A 74 -6.39 9.40 -2.63
C THR A 74 -7.10 8.27 -1.89
N GLY A 75 -7.23 8.40 -0.57
CA GLY A 75 -7.95 7.44 0.26
C GLY A 75 -7.37 7.28 1.67
N PRO A 76 -7.96 6.40 2.50
CA PRO A 76 -7.50 6.16 3.85
C PRO A 76 -6.23 5.31 3.88
N VAL A 77 -5.42 5.54 4.91
CA VAL A 77 -4.21 4.78 5.17
C VAL A 77 -4.04 4.47 6.66
N ILE A 78 -3.45 3.31 6.94
CA ILE A 78 -3.03 2.91 8.27
C ILE A 78 -1.62 2.34 8.17
N TYR A 79 -0.74 2.79 9.05
CA TYR A 79 0.58 2.21 9.25
C TYR A 79 0.65 1.54 10.61
N TYR A 80 1.39 0.45 10.70
CA TYR A 80 1.50 -0.40 11.89
C TYR A 80 2.96 -0.53 12.32
N TYR A 81 3.15 -0.78 13.61
CA TYR A 81 4.41 -1.24 14.18
C TYR A 81 4.64 -2.72 13.82
N PRO A 82 5.88 -3.24 13.97
CA PRO A 82 6.19 -4.65 13.70
C PRO A 82 5.37 -5.67 14.50
N ASP A 83 4.80 -5.27 15.63
CA ASP A 83 3.93 -6.13 16.46
C ASP A 83 2.45 -6.11 16.02
N GLY A 84 2.12 -5.36 14.96
CA GLY A 84 0.79 -5.23 14.40
C GLY A 84 -0.08 -4.15 15.06
N ARG A 85 0.41 -3.40 16.06
CA ARG A 85 -0.33 -2.25 16.60
C ARG A 85 -0.26 -1.08 15.63
N ILE A 86 -1.30 -0.25 15.61
CA ILE A 86 -1.33 0.93 14.77
C ILE A 86 -0.24 1.88 15.23
N TRP A 87 0.58 2.35 14.28
CA TRP A 87 1.51 3.45 14.48
C TRP A 87 0.84 4.79 14.15
N THR A 88 0.25 4.90 12.96
CA THR A 88 -0.50 6.09 12.57
C THR A 88 -1.57 5.77 11.55
N LYS A 89 -2.62 6.59 11.50
CA LYS A 89 -3.68 6.50 10.50
C LYS A 89 -4.16 7.87 10.09
N GLY A 90 -4.60 7.99 8.85
CA GLY A 90 -5.09 9.25 8.30
C GLY A 90 -5.63 9.07 6.88
N GLN A 91 -5.64 10.16 6.13
CA GLN A 91 -6.07 10.17 4.75
C GLN A 91 -5.07 10.92 3.87
N PHE A 92 -4.91 10.42 2.65
CA PHE A 92 -4.26 11.12 1.56
C PHE A 92 -5.28 11.64 0.56
N LYS A 93 -4.98 12.79 -0.05
CA LYS A 93 -5.60 13.30 -1.27
C LYS A 93 -4.52 13.71 -2.24
N ASN A 94 -4.53 13.14 -3.44
CA ASN A 94 -3.49 13.33 -4.46
C ASN A 94 -2.08 13.19 -3.86
N ARG A 95 -1.87 12.14 -3.03
CA ARG A 95 -0.61 11.84 -2.33
C ARG A 95 -0.18 12.85 -1.25
N ASN A 96 -1.04 13.82 -0.90
CA ASN A 96 -0.79 14.77 0.20
C ASN A 96 -1.65 14.39 1.43
N ARG A 97 -1.06 14.47 2.62
CA ARG A 97 -1.80 14.23 3.88
C ARG A 97 -2.91 15.28 4.01
N ILE A 98 -4.12 14.84 4.36
CA ILE A 98 -5.26 15.70 4.68
C ILE A 98 -5.96 15.24 5.95
N GLY A 99 -6.70 16.15 6.57
CA GLY A 99 -7.52 15.87 7.73
C GLY A 99 -6.69 15.53 8.97
N ILE A 100 -7.28 14.72 9.85
CA ILE A 100 -6.65 14.33 11.12
C ILE A 100 -5.78 13.09 10.90
N TRP A 101 -4.51 13.20 11.25
CA TRP A 101 -3.60 12.07 11.37
C TRP A 101 -3.38 11.77 12.83
N THR A 102 -3.74 10.56 13.28
CA THR A 102 -3.55 10.15 14.67
C THR A 102 -2.30 9.30 14.78
N GLU A 103 -1.46 9.57 15.77
CA GLU A 103 -0.28 8.78 16.11
C GLU A 103 -0.49 8.04 17.44
N TYR A 104 0.06 6.83 17.51
CA TYR A 104 0.04 5.97 18.68
C TYR A 104 1.47 5.53 19.04
N ASN A 105 1.72 5.30 20.32
CA ASN A 105 2.95 4.67 20.79
C ASN A 105 2.91 3.15 20.55
N GLU A 106 4.06 2.47 20.69
CA GLU A 106 4.17 1.01 20.54
C GLU A 106 3.33 0.22 21.56
N ASP A 107 2.95 0.82 22.69
CA ASP A 107 2.02 0.21 23.64
C ASP A 107 0.53 0.38 23.25
N GLY A 108 0.26 1.07 22.14
CA GLY A 108 -1.08 1.37 21.62
C GLY A 108 -1.74 2.62 22.23
N THR A 109 -1.08 3.32 23.15
CA THR A 109 -1.61 4.57 23.70
C THR A 109 -1.56 5.69 22.66
N MET A 110 -2.56 6.57 22.66
CA MET A 110 -2.57 7.72 21.74
C MET A 110 -1.44 8.68 22.11
N LYS A 111 -0.54 8.92 21.16
CA LYS A 111 0.59 9.83 21.30
C LYS A 111 0.19 11.27 20.98
N GLY A 112 -0.67 11.44 19.97
CA GLY A 112 -1.14 12.75 19.54
C GLY A 112 -1.86 12.68 18.20
N PHE A 113 -2.19 13.85 17.67
CA PHE A 113 -2.71 13.99 16.32
C PHE A 113 -2.26 15.31 15.70
N ASP A 114 -2.13 15.29 14.38
CA ASP A 114 -1.89 16.48 13.55
C ASP A 114 -3.13 16.76 12.70
N HIS A 115 -3.34 18.03 12.36
CA HIS A 115 -4.35 18.45 11.41
C HIS A 115 -3.69 19.00 10.15
N TYR A 116 -3.99 18.39 9.00
CA TYR A 116 -3.48 18.80 7.70
C TYR A 116 -4.62 19.45 6.90
N GLU A 117 -4.45 20.73 6.59
CA GLU A 117 -5.39 21.43 5.72
C GLU A 117 -5.30 20.90 4.30
N GLU A 118 -6.46 20.74 3.67
CA GLU A 118 -6.53 20.42 2.26
C GLU A 118 -6.05 21.63 1.47
N LYS A 119 -4.93 21.48 0.76
CA LYS A 119 -4.51 22.47 -0.23
C LYS A 119 -5.57 22.50 -1.32
N LYS A 120 -6.25 23.64 -1.47
CA LYS A 120 -7.11 23.89 -2.63
C LYS A 120 -6.23 23.81 -3.86
N GLU A 121 -6.48 22.84 -4.73
CA GLU A 121 -5.88 22.83 -6.05
C GLU A 121 -6.45 24.04 -6.80
N GLU A 122 -5.63 25.08 -7.00
CA GLU A 122 -5.96 26.14 -7.94
C GLU A 122 -5.94 25.54 -9.34
N GLY A 123 -7.14 25.36 -9.90
CA GLY A 123 -7.31 24.88 -11.26
C GLY A 123 -6.54 25.75 -12.25
N LYS A 124 -5.75 25.10 -13.10
CA LYS A 124 -5.21 25.71 -14.33
C LYS A 124 -6.12 25.40 -15.50
#